data_AF-A0A241XKI8-F1
#
_entry.id   AF-A0A241XKI8-F1
#
_cell.length_a   1.000
_cell.length_b   1.000
_cell.length_c   1.000
_cell.angle_alpha   90.00
_cell.angle_beta   90.00
_cell.angle_gamma   90.00
#
_symmetry.space_group_name_H-M   'P 1'
#
loop_
_entity.id
_entity.type
_entity.pdbx_description
1 polymer ?
#
loop_
_entity_poly.entity_id
_entity_poly.type
_entity_poly.pdbx_seq_one_letter_code
_entity_poly.pdbx_strand_id
1 'polypeptide(L)'
;MSTFMGSARETQIAAVRVRRGCFGKLVVQVRYKIERPESPLPGRELIYHVCGLSRWRDANANDFAEALMVAKLIGMSDEGKPS
;
A
#
# COMPACT_ATOMS: atom_id res chain seq x y z
N MET A 1 -31.08 -3.41 -7.43
CA MET A 1 -30.65 -2.03 -7.10
C MET A 1 -29.13 -2.02 -7.07
N SER A 2 -28.50 -1.33 -8.03
CA SER A 2 -27.04 -1.30 -8.21
C SER A 2 -26.47 -0.08 -7.48
N THR A 3 -25.85 -0.30 -6.33
CA THR A 3 -24.98 0.68 -5.66
C THR A 3 -23.54 0.44 -6.11
N PHE A 4 -23.18 0.96 -7.28
CA PHE A 4 -21.78 1.19 -7.64
C PHE A 4 -21.27 2.38 -6.81
N MET A 5 -21.21 2.22 -5.48
CA MET A 5 -20.42 3.10 -4.62
C MET A 5 -18.97 2.84 -5.00
N GLY A 6 -18.30 3.86 -5.55
CA GLY A 6 -16.91 3.78 -5.98
C GLY A 6 -16.05 3.17 -4.87
N SER A 7 -15.64 1.93 -5.10
CA SER A 7 -14.92 1.11 -4.13
C SER A 7 -13.65 1.83 -3.70
N ALA A 8 -13.39 1.83 -2.39
CA ALA A 8 -12.09 2.21 -1.88
C ALA A 8 -11.00 1.39 -2.60
N ARG A 9 -9.95 2.06 -3.07
CA ARG A 9 -8.81 1.42 -3.74
C ARG A 9 -7.58 1.48 -2.85
N GLU A 10 -6.88 0.35 -2.76
CA GLU A 10 -5.55 0.26 -2.14
C GLU A 10 -4.51 0.34 -3.26
N THR A 11 -4.11 1.56 -3.61
CA THR A 11 -3.30 1.84 -4.82
C THR A 11 -1.82 2.04 -4.52
N GLN A 12 -1.47 2.50 -3.32
CA GLN A 12 -0.07 2.83 -2.97
C GLN A 12 0.30 2.35 -1.57
N ILE A 13 1.50 1.76 -1.44
CA ILE A 13 2.07 1.42 -0.12
C ILE A 13 2.41 2.71 0.61
N ALA A 14 1.81 2.92 1.77
CA ALA A 14 2.04 4.06 2.64
C ALA A 14 3.23 3.84 3.57
N ALA A 15 3.38 2.63 4.09
CA ALA A 15 4.42 2.29 5.05
C ALA A 15 4.75 0.80 5.00
N VAL A 16 6.00 0.50 5.37
CA VAL A 16 6.53 -0.86 5.51
C VAL A 16 7.15 -0.99 6.89
N ARG A 17 6.99 -2.15 7.51
CA ARG A 17 7.70 -2.50 8.75
C ARG A 17 8.10 -3.96 8.73
N VAL A 18 9.14 -4.29 9.48
CA VAL A 18 9.56 -5.66 9.71
C VAL A 18 9.22 -6.05 11.14
N ARG A 19 8.62 -7.23 11.34
CA ARG A 19 8.39 -7.82 12.66
C ARG A 19 9.04 -9.19 12.74
N ARG A 20 9.34 -9.63 13.97
CA ARG A 20 9.78 -11.00 14.22
C ARG A 20 8.56 -11.93 14.25
N GLY A 21 8.59 -12.93 13.37
CA GLY A 21 7.64 -14.04 13.35
C GLY A 21 8.12 -15.24 14.16
N CYS A 22 7.34 -16.32 14.13
CA CYS A 22 7.70 -17.57 14.77
C CYS A 22 8.98 -18.16 14.14
N PHE A 23 9.73 -18.94 14.93
CA PHE A 23 10.97 -19.62 14.49
C PHE A 23 12.06 -18.68 13.95
N GLY A 24 12.09 -17.43 14.44
CA GLY A 24 13.10 -16.45 14.03
C GLY A 24 12.93 -15.92 12.61
N LYS A 25 11.83 -16.24 11.91
CA LYS A 25 11.54 -15.69 10.59
C LYS A 25 11.20 -14.21 10.68
N LEU A 26 11.80 -13.38 9.82
CA LEU A 26 11.38 -12.00 9.65
C LEU A 26 10.14 -11.95 8.75
N VAL A 27 9.13 -11.20 9.18
CA VAL A 27 7.90 -10.98 8.41
C VAL A 27 7.83 -9.51 8.04
N VAL A 28 7.76 -9.25 6.75
CA VAL A 28 7.52 -7.91 6.22
C VAL A 28 6.03 -7.63 6.24
N GLN A 29 5.64 -6.47 6.77
CA GLN A 29 4.28 -6.00 6.74
C GLN A 29 4.19 -4.69 5.98
N VAL A 30 3.11 -4.56 5.21
CA VAL A 30 2.78 -3.39 4.41
C VAL A 30 1.46 -2.79 4.87
N ARG A 31 1.31 -1.50 4.65
CA ARG A 31 0.08 -0.76 4.87
C ARG A 31 -0.15 0.15 3.66
N TYR A 32 -1.36 0.14 3.12
CA TYR A 32 -1.72 0.91 1.92
C TYR A 32 -2.42 2.21 2.27
N LYS A 33 -2.33 3.20 1.38
CA LYS A 33 -3.24 4.34 1.36
C LYS A 33 -4.57 3.86 0.82
N ILE A 34 -5.65 4.21 1.51
CA ILE A 34 -7.01 3.97 1.03
C ILE A 34 -7.46 5.24 0.30
N GLU A 35 -7.71 5.09 -0.99
CA GLU A 35 -8.28 6.14 -1.82
C GLU A 35 -9.78 5.93 -1.96
N ARG A 36 -10.58 6.99 -1.79
CA ARG A 36 -12.00 6.97 -2.12
C ARG A 36 -12.30 8.05 -3.15
N PRO A 37 -13.21 7.78 -4.09
CA PRO A 37 -13.65 8.81 -5.01
C PRO A 37 -14.42 9.88 -4.24
N GLU A 38 -14.11 11.14 -4.55
CA GLU A 38 -15.02 12.23 -4.25
C GLU A 38 -16.32 12.00 -5.03
N SER A 39 -17.46 12.36 -4.44
CA SER A 39 -18.78 12.11 -5.01
C SER A 39 -18.81 12.47 -6.50
N PRO A 40 -19.22 11.54 -7.40
CA PRO A 40 -19.15 11.77 -8.82
C PRO A 40 -20.14 12.87 -9.20
N LEU A 41 -19.62 14.07 -9.48
CA LEU A 41 -20.40 15.14 -10.08
C LEU A 41 -20.54 14.83 -11.59
N PRO A 42 -21.76 14.89 -12.17
CA PRO A 42 -21.96 14.61 -13.59
C PRO A 42 -21.08 15.53 -14.46
N GLY A 43 -20.31 14.97 -15.37
CA GLY A 43 -19.44 15.72 -16.30
C GLY A 43 -18.10 16.18 -15.72
N ARG A 44 -17.72 15.75 -14.52
CA ARG A 44 -16.38 15.99 -13.95
C ARG A 44 -15.58 14.69 -13.83
N GLU A 45 -14.26 14.83 -13.92
CA GLU A 45 -13.33 13.73 -13.69
C GLU A 45 -13.43 13.22 -12.26
N LEU A 46 -13.33 11.89 -12.08
CA LEU A 46 -13.36 11.26 -10.75
C LEU A 46 -12.04 11.54 -10.03
N ILE A 47 -12.08 12.46 -9.07
CA ILE A 47 -10.94 12.76 -8.21
C ILE A 47 -10.96 11.76 -7.04
N TYR A 48 -9.83 11.08 -6.83
CA TYR A 48 -9.64 10.18 -5.70
C TYR A 48 -8.83 10.89 -4.62
N HIS A 49 -9.34 10.87 -3.39
CA HIS A 49 -8.64 11.43 -2.23
C HIS A 49 -8.18 10.31 -1.31
N VAL A 50 -7.01 10.51 -0.70
CA VAL A 50 -6.51 9.60 0.34
C VAL A 50 -7.32 9.82 1.61
N CYS A 51 -8.20 8.88 1.94
CA CYS A 51 -9.11 8.96 3.08
C CYS A 51 -8.56 8.26 4.33
N GLY A 52 -7.43 7.57 4.23
CA GLY A 52 -6.81 6.91 5.37
C GLY A 52 -5.80 5.84 4.98
N LEU A 53 -5.51 4.98 5.94
CA LEU A 53 -4.55 3.90 5.80
C LEU A 53 -5.20 2.55 6.11
N SER A 54 -4.89 1.52 5.30
CA SER A 54 -5.42 0.16 5.45
C SER A 54 -4.96 -0.52 6.72
N ARG A 55 -5.37 -1.76 7.00
CA ARG A 55 -4.77 -2.50 8.12
C ARG A 55 -3.38 -2.98 7.72
N TRP A 56 -2.52 -3.19 8.71
CA TRP A 56 -1.26 -3.89 8.47
C TRP A 56 -1.56 -5.30 7.96
N ARG A 57 -0.98 -5.66 6.82
CA ARG A 57 -0.99 -7.02 6.30
C ARG A 57 0.42 -7.48 6.02
N ASP A 58 0.62 -8.79 6.03
CA ASP A 58 1.89 -9.36 5.60
C ASP A 58 2.06 -9.08 4.09
N ALA A 59 3.30 -8.78 3.68
CA ALA A 59 3.61 -8.48 2.30
C ALA A 59 3.38 -9.72 1.42
N ASN A 60 2.75 -9.54 0.26
CA ASN A 60 2.55 -10.63 -0.68
C ASN A 60 3.85 -10.87 -1.46
N ALA A 61 4.55 -11.96 -1.12
CA ALA A 61 5.79 -12.34 -1.78
C ALA A 61 5.61 -12.72 -3.26
N ASN A 62 4.39 -13.03 -3.71
CA ASN A 62 4.10 -13.40 -5.09
C ASN A 62 3.75 -12.19 -5.97
N ASP A 63 3.55 -11.01 -5.39
CA ASP A 63 3.32 -9.78 -6.13
C ASP A 63 4.65 -9.05 -6.32
N PHE A 64 5.19 -9.11 -7.54
CA PHE A 64 6.48 -8.52 -7.87
C PHE A 64 6.50 -6.99 -7.69
N ALA A 65 5.40 -6.30 -8.00
CA ALA A 65 5.32 -4.85 -7.84
C ALA A 65 5.34 -4.47 -6.35
N GLU A 66 4.60 -5.22 -5.53
CA GLU A 66 4.62 -5.05 -4.07
C GLU A 66 6.02 -5.31 -3.49
N ALA A 67 6.68 -6.39 -3.93
CA ALA A 67 8.02 -6.74 -3.49
C ALA A 67 9.06 -5.65 -3.81
N LEU A 68 9.03 -5.09 -5.04
CA LEU A 68 9.92 -4.00 -5.43
C LEU A 68 9.67 -2.72 -4.62
N MET A 69 8.41 -2.35 -4.38
CA MET A 69 8.08 -1.19 -3.55
C MET A 69 8.54 -1.37 -2.10
N VAL A 70 8.36 -2.58 -1.56
CA VAL A 70 8.87 -2.95 -0.23
C VAL A 70 10.38 -2.79 -0.16
N ALA A 71 11.12 -3.34 -1.12
CA ALA A 71 12.58 -3.24 -1.16
C ALA A 71 13.04 -1.78 -1.21
N LYS A 72 12.36 -0.94 -2.00
CA LYS A 72 12.59 0.50 -2.05
C LYS A 72 12.36 1.18 -0.69
N LEU A 73 11.23 0.89 -0.04
CA LEU A 73 10.84 1.55 1.21
C LEU A 73 11.67 1.10 2.43
N ILE A 74 12.22 -0.12 2.41
CA ILE A 74 13.14 -0.60 3.45
C ILE A 74 14.55 0.00 3.27
N GLY A 75 14.80 0.76 2.20
CA GLY A 75 16.11 1.34 1.92
C GLY A 75 17.11 0.33 1.37
N MET A 76 16.64 -0.80 0.83
CA MET A 76 17.48 -1.79 0.15
C MET A 76 17.71 -1.44 -1.34
N SER A 77 17.13 -0.34 -1.82
CA SER A 77 17.22 0.09 -3.22
C SER A 77 18.25 1.20 -3.48
N ASP A 78 18.92 1.71 -2.45
CA ASP A 78 20.05 2.62 -2.66
C ASP A 78 21.34 1.83 -2.48
N GLU A 79 22.08 1.66 -3.58
CA GLU A 79 23.49 1.28 -3.52
C GLU A 79 24.21 2.22 -2.55
N GLY A 80 25.01 1.63 -1.67
CA GLY A 80 25.51 2.26 -0.46
C GLY A 80 26.08 3.67 -0.64
N LYS A 81 25.68 4.56 0.26
CA LYS A 81 26.61 5.52 0.85
C LYS A 81 26.60 5.34 2.36
N PRO A 82 27.71 4.87 2.96
CA PRO A 82 27.86 4.93 4.40
C PRO A 82 27.99 6.40 4.81
N SER A 83 27.17 6.82 5.77
CA SER A 83 27.40 8.01 6.59
C SER A 83 28.53 7.77 7.59
#